data_AF-A0A0S9KQA5-F1
#
_entry.id   AF-A0A0S9KQA5-F1
#
_cell.length_a   1.000
_cell.length_b   1.000
_cell.length_c   1.000
_cell.angle_alpha   90.00
_cell.angle_beta   90.00
_cell.angle_gamma   90.00
#
_symmetry.space_group_name_H-M   'P 1'
#
loop_
_entity.id
_entity.type
_entity.pdbx_description
1 polymer ?
#
loop_
_entity_poly.entity_id
_entity_poly.type
_entity_poly.pdbx_seq_one_letter_code
_entity_poly.pdbx_strand_id
1 'polypeptide(L)'
;MDNLKTRILGMKTEERDQLASSAGTTRGLLNQIAFGGKQIELGLADCFVALLPGLTLDGIPLTERARRQAKVRASAKRRRPAVAEAEQGV
;
A
#
# COMPACT_ATOMS: atom_id res chain seq x y z
N MET A 1 9.27 -3.72 -13.53
CA MET A 1 8.79 -3.13 -12.27
C MET A 1 7.46 -3.77 -11.92
N ASP A 2 7.39 -4.44 -10.77
CA ASP A 2 6.14 -4.98 -10.24
C ASP A 2 5.23 -3.83 -9.81
N ASN A 3 4.01 -3.80 -10.34
CA ASN A 3 2.98 -2.85 -9.95
C ASN A 3 1.69 -3.60 -9.59
N LEU A 4 0.86 -2.98 -8.76
CA LEU A 4 -0.34 -3.61 -8.19
C LEU A 4 -1.31 -4.09 -9.29
N LYS A 5 -1.44 -3.31 -10.37
CA LYS A 5 -2.28 -3.67 -11.51
C LYS A 5 -1.82 -4.98 -12.16
N THR A 6 -0.55 -5.11 -12.51
CA THR A 6 -0.01 -6.33 -13.12
C THR A 6 -0.19 -7.55 -12.21
N ARG A 7 -0.01 -7.39 -10.89
CA ARG A 7 -0.23 -8.47 -9.92
C ARG A 7 -1.70 -8.91 -9.88
N ILE A 8 -2.65 -7.97 -9.81
CA ILE A 8 -4.10 -8.29 -9.82
C ILE A 8 -4.49 -9.00 -11.12
N LEU A 9 -3.97 -8.54 -12.27
CA LEU A 9 -4.28 -9.14 -13.57
C LEU A 9 -3.77 -10.58 -13.69
N GLY A 10 -2.64 -10.91 -13.05
CA GLY A 10 -2.10 -12.27 -13.00
C GLY A 10 -2.85 -13.22 -12.05
N MET A 11 -3.69 -12.71 -11.16
CA MET A 11 -4.43 -13.53 -10.19
C MET A 11 -5.67 -14.18 -10.80
N LYS A 12 -5.97 -15.40 -10.36
CA LYS A 12 -7.25 -16.07 -10.55
C LYS A 12 -8.35 -15.40 -9.71
N THR A 13 -9.60 -15.73 -10.01
CA THR A 13 -10.75 -15.16 -9.33
C THR A 13 -10.71 -15.41 -7.82
N GLU A 14 -10.41 -16.64 -7.36
CA GLU A 14 -10.36 -16.92 -5.92
C GLU A 14 -9.25 -16.15 -5.21
N GLU A 15 -8.08 -16.01 -5.84
CA GLU A 15 -6.95 -15.25 -5.29
C GLU A 15 -7.29 -13.77 -5.13
N ARG A 16 -8.05 -13.20 -6.07
CA ARG A 16 -8.54 -11.81 -5.95
C ARG A 16 -9.54 -11.67 -4.81
N ASP A 17 -10.43 -12.64 -4.63
CA ASP A 17 -11.40 -12.63 -3.53
C ASP A 17 -10.71 -12.72 -2.16
N GLN A 18 -9.69 -13.59 -2.04
CA GLN A 18 -8.87 -13.70 -0.84
C GLN A 18 -8.10 -12.42 -0.56
N LEU A 19 -7.39 -11.87 -1.55
CA LEU A 19 -6.65 -10.62 -1.41
C LEU A 19 -7.57 -9.46 -1.00
N ALA A 20 -8.75 -9.36 -1.63
CA ALA A 20 -9.73 -8.33 -1.29
C ALA A 20 -10.18 -8.46 0.17
N SER A 21 -10.50 -9.68 0.61
CA SER A 21 -10.91 -9.94 1.99
C SER A 21 -9.79 -9.58 2.98
N SER A 22 -8.56 -10.04 2.76
CA SER A 22 -7.41 -9.75 3.63
C SER A 22 -7.06 -8.26 3.69
N ALA A 23 -7.25 -7.53 2.59
CA ALA A 23 -7.01 -6.08 2.54
C ALA A 23 -8.21 -5.26 3.06
N GLY A 24 -9.29 -5.89 3.53
CA GLY A 24 -10.48 -5.19 4.02
C GLY A 24 -11.25 -4.46 2.91
N THR A 25 -11.29 -5.02 1.71
CA THR A 25 -11.95 -4.44 0.54
C THR A 25 -12.73 -5.46 -0.29
N THR A 26 -13.15 -5.09 -1.51
CA THR A 26 -13.94 -5.96 -2.40
C THR A 26 -13.19 -6.27 -3.70
N ARG A 27 -13.50 -7.42 -4.31
CA ARG A 27 -13.01 -7.77 -5.65
C ARG A 27 -13.37 -6.71 -6.69
N GLY A 28 -14.52 -6.08 -6.56
CA GLY A 28 -14.94 -4.95 -7.40
C GLY A 28 -13.95 -3.80 -7.36
N LEU A 29 -13.42 -3.45 -6.17
CA LEU A 29 -12.39 -2.43 -6.05
C LEU A 29 -11.08 -2.86 -6.74
N LEU A 30 -10.64 -4.10 -6.57
CA LEU A 30 -9.45 -4.63 -7.26
C LEU A 30 -9.59 -4.52 -8.79
N ASN A 31 -10.78 -4.83 -9.32
CA ASN A 31 -11.06 -4.68 -10.75
C ASN A 31 -11.03 -3.20 -11.18
N GLN A 32 -11.57 -2.28 -10.37
CA GLN A 32 -11.47 -0.84 -10.65
C GLN A 32 -10.03 -0.34 -10.65
N ILE A 33 -9.17 -0.87 -9.78
CA ILE A 33 -7.73 -0.55 -9.75
C ILE A 33 -7.04 -1.10 -11.01
N ALA A 34 -7.28 -2.36 -11.36
CA ALA A 34 -6.61 -3.03 -12.47
C ALA A 34 -7.06 -2.52 -13.85
N PHE A 35 -8.37 -2.36 -14.06
CA PHE A 35 -8.95 -2.01 -15.36
C PHE A 35 -9.38 -0.55 -15.45
N GLY A 36 -9.99 -0.02 -14.38
CA GLY A 36 -10.58 1.32 -14.36
C GLY A 36 -9.62 2.45 -13.98
N GLY A 37 -8.35 2.15 -13.69
CA GLY A 37 -7.35 3.16 -13.30
C GLY A 37 -7.65 3.85 -11.97
N LYS A 38 -8.48 3.23 -11.11
CA LYS A 38 -8.86 3.81 -9.82
C LYS A 38 -7.64 4.03 -8.95
N GLN A 39 -7.51 5.26 -8.45
CA GLN A 39 -6.52 5.62 -7.46
C GLN A 39 -7.04 5.32 -6.04
N ILE A 40 -6.12 4.97 -5.13
CA ILE A 40 -6.46 4.59 -3.76
C ILE A 40 -5.73 5.42 -2.70
N GLU A 41 -6.32 5.44 -1.52
CA GLU A 41 -5.79 6.13 -0.35
C GLU A 41 -4.65 5.34 0.32
N LEU A 42 -3.78 6.04 1.04
CA LEU A 42 -2.53 5.48 1.59
C LEU A 42 -2.76 4.29 2.52
N GLY A 43 -3.81 4.31 3.34
CA GLY A 43 -4.11 3.22 4.27
C GLY A 43 -4.35 1.88 3.55
N LEU A 44 -5.09 1.89 2.44
CA LEU A 44 -5.32 0.68 1.65
C LEU A 44 -4.05 0.26 0.89
N ALA A 45 -3.26 1.22 0.41
CA ALA A 45 -1.98 0.93 -0.22
C ALA A 45 -1.00 0.24 0.74
N ASP A 46 -0.93 0.68 2.00
CA ASP A 46 -0.12 0.07 3.05
C ASP A 46 -0.54 -1.40 3.28
N CYS A 47 -1.84 -1.71 3.23
CA CYS A 47 -2.33 -3.10 3.29
C CYS A 47 -1.81 -3.95 2.12
N PHE A 48 -1.84 -3.44 0.89
CA PHE A 48 -1.34 -4.20 -0.26
C PHE A 48 0.16 -4.42 -0.23
N VAL A 49 0.95 -3.43 0.21
CA VAL A 49 2.40 -3.58 0.41
C VAL A 49 2.70 -4.67 1.44
N ALA A 50 1.91 -4.75 2.52
CA ALA A 50 2.07 -5.78 3.53
C ALA A 50 1.67 -7.19 3.04
N LEU A 51 0.64 -7.29 2.20
CA LEU A 51 0.10 -8.56 1.72
C LEU A 51 0.80 -9.11 0.46
N LEU A 52 1.46 -8.27 -0.33
CA LEU A 52 2.05 -8.65 -1.62
C LEU A 52 3.58 -8.46 -1.58
N PRO A 53 4.36 -9.54 -1.40
CA PRO A 53 5.80 -9.46 -1.37
C PRO A 53 6.40 -8.82 -2.64
N GLY A 54 7.32 -7.88 -2.42
CA GLY A 54 7.99 -7.13 -3.49
C GLY A 54 7.20 -5.94 -4.04
N LEU A 55 5.95 -5.72 -3.59
CA LEU A 55 5.20 -4.52 -3.95
C LEU A 55 5.66 -3.32 -3.11
N THR A 56 5.86 -2.19 -3.76
CA THR A 56 6.19 -0.91 -3.10
C THR A 56 5.13 0.14 -3.45
N LEU A 57 5.09 1.24 -2.68
CA LEU A 57 4.14 2.33 -2.92
C LEU A 57 4.29 2.96 -4.32
N ASP A 58 5.48 2.92 -4.92
CA ASP A 58 5.72 3.43 -6.28
C ASP A 58 5.00 2.60 -7.35
N GLY A 59 4.68 1.33 -7.05
CA GLY A 59 3.90 0.44 -7.90
C GLY A 59 2.38 0.52 -7.69
N ILE A 60 1.90 1.46 -6.87
CA ILE A 60 0.47 1.57 -6.51
C ILE A 60 -0.10 2.88 -7.06
N PRO A 61 -1.28 2.86 -7.72
CA PRO A 61 -1.95 4.08 -8.16
C PRO A 61 -2.53 4.81 -6.95
N LEU A 62 -1.75 5.71 -6.35
CA LEU A 62 -2.17 6.51 -5.21
C LEU A 62 -3.00 7.72 -5.65
N THR A 63 -3.91 8.19 -4.79
CA THR A 63 -4.49 9.53 -4.94
C THR A 63 -3.41 10.60 -4.70
N GLU A 64 -3.66 11.82 -5.19
CA GLU A 64 -2.71 12.91 -4.98
C GLU A 64 -2.48 13.21 -3.49
N ARG A 65 -3.54 13.14 -2.69
CA ARG A 65 -3.46 13.27 -1.23
C ARG A 65 -2.58 12.17 -0.62
N ALA A 66 -2.77 10.92 -1.02
CA ALA A 66 -1.98 9.79 -0.53
C ALA A 66 -0.50 9.91 -0.91
N ARG A 67 -0.18 10.35 -2.14
CA ARG A 67 1.20 10.66 -2.56
C ARG A 67 1.86 11.70 -1.65
N ARG A 68 1.13 12.78 -1.33
CA ARG A 68 1.63 13.82 -0.41
C ARG A 68 1.83 13.28 1.00
N GLN A 69 0.89 12.49 1.52
CA GLN A 69 1.02 11.85 2.84
C GLN A 69 2.26 10.95 2.92
N ALA A 70 2.52 10.14 1.89
CA ALA A 70 3.71 9.28 1.83
C ALA A 70 4.99 10.11 1.87
N LYS A 71 5.07 11.21 1.09
CA LYS A 71 6.22 12.14 1.10
C LYS A 71 6.44 12.79 2.46
N VAL A 72 5.37 13.22 3.14
CA VAL A 72 5.45 13.82 4.47
C VAL A 72 5.93 12.79 5.49
N ARG A 73 5.39 11.56 5.48
CA ARG A 73 5.83 10.48 6.37
C ARG A 73 7.31 10.13 6.18
N ALA A 74 7.76 10.02 4.93
CA ALA A 74 9.17 9.76 4.62
C ALA A 74 10.08 10.89 5.14
N SER A 75 9.66 12.14 5.00
CA SER A 75 10.38 13.31 5.49
C SER A 75 10.41 13.39 7.02
N ALA A 76 9.31 13.01 7.68
CA ALA A 76 9.22 12.95 9.15
C ALA A 76 10.10 11.84 9.74
N LYS A 77 10.14 10.65 9.11
CA LYS A 77 11.03 9.55 9.52
C LYS A 77 12.50 9.96 9.48
N ARG A 78 12.90 10.79 8.50
CA ARG A 78 14.27 11.33 8.39
C ARG A 78 14.61 12.39 9.44
N ARG A 79 13.60 13.00 10.08
CA ARG A 79 13.75 14.11 11.03
C ARG A 79 13.70 13.69 12.49
N ARG A 80 13.47 12.42 12.82
CA ARG A 80 13.65 11.94 14.20
C ARG A 80 15.15 11.92 14.53
N PRO A 81 15.65 12.76 15.46
CA PRO A 81 17.01 12.60 15.95
C PRO A 81 17.11 11.28 16.74
N ALA A 82 18.31 10.69 16.75
CA ALA A 82 18.66 9.47 17.48
C ALA A 82 18.68 9.71 19.01
N VAL A 83 17.53 10.08 19.58
CA VAL A 83 17.31 10.19 21.02
C VAL A 83 16.01 9.47 21.33
N ALA A 84 16.09 8.14 21.32
CA ALA A 84 15.08 7.26 21.89
C ALA A 84 15.72 5.99 22.47
N GLU A 85 16.97 6.08 22.92
CA GLU A 85 17.61 5.10 23.79
C GLU A 85 17.99 5.81 25.10
N ALA A 86 16.97 6.14 25.90
CA ALA A 86 17.15 6.65 27.25
C ALA A 86 15.93 6.31 28.14
N GLU A 87 15.34 5.12 28.00
CA GLU A 87 14.45 4.55 29.01
C GLU A 87 14.61 3.02 29.06
N GLN A 88 15.82 2.58 29.42
CA GLN A 88 16.02 1.32 30.14
C GLN A 88 16.91 1.63 31.35
N GLY A 89 16.28 1.81 32.50
CA GLY A 89 16.99 2.05 33.75
C GLY A 89 16.13 2.74 34.80
N VAL A 90 15.13 2.02 35.32
CA VAL A 90 14.86 1.88 36.77
C VAL A 90 14.25 0.50 36.97
#